data_AF-A0A8J2FCL1-F1
#
_entry.id   AF-A0A8J2FCL1-F1
#
_cell.length_a   1.000
_cell.length_b   1.000
_cell.length_c   1.000
_cell.angle_alpha   90.00
_cell.angle_beta   90.00
_cell.angle_gamma   90.00
#
_symmetry.space_group_name_H-M   'P 1'
#
loop_
_entity.id
_entity.type
_entity.pdbx_description
1 polymer ?
#
loop_
_entity_poly.entity_id
_entity_poly.type
_entity_poly.pdbx_seq_one_letter_code
_entity_poly.pdbx_strand_id
1 'polypeptide(L)'
;MKVSNWVRGSSSSFMLHREYTMSKLIHQSASSSSTGGENKGHPLFMKVLEDHTYYKDNTMKQDLECQEPDFKGWKGNYKLDKTTWKPGEKVCYIIMEYLQGHRMRGKKLDHGFNLQQIRQIMVECAEGLQHLQSLVPEKMPRTPSSCFVHRDFRMANLFWMGSKSREHDAANGHIKILDYGLMVFANSQTENNFNSAIHMPNACFDNYWLPEEACGVSRKGNFKSPYTALDIFSYGVLLMELMHPNRVQTFKKNTDSEDRRKKFMNEIYTRIRNRDGYLLKTHGVMAKALGLGEKIFKRLTDSDPAKRPDISYLV
;
A
#
# COMPACT_ATOMS: atom_id res chain seq x y z
N MET A 1 -11.14 11.41 -15.46
CA MET A 1 -9.69 11.28 -15.71
C MET A 1 -8.93 12.04 -14.63
N LYS A 2 -8.10 11.36 -13.81
CA LYS A 2 -7.20 12.02 -12.84
C LYS A 2 -5.87 12.22 -13.54
N VAL A 3 -5.45 13.47 -13.73
CA VAL A 3 -4.12 13.82 -14.24
C VAL A 3 -3.29 14.29 -13.06
N SER A 4 -2.21 13.57 -12.73
CA SER A 4 -1.26 13.97 -11.69
C SER A 4 -0.12 14.74 -12.35
N ASN A 5 0.00 16.05 -12.09
CA ASN A 5 1.01 16.89 -12.73
C ASN A 5 2.29 16.92 -11.89
N TRP A 6 3.38 16.33 -12.39
CA TRP A 6 4.69 16.39 -11.72
C TRP A 6 5.77 16.99 -12.61
N VAL A 7 6.73 17.65 -11.96
CA VAL A 7 7.91 18.21 -12.61
C VAL A 7 8.72 17.09 -13.24
N ARG A 8 9.14 17.29 -14.48
CA ARG A 8 9.94 16.33 -15.25
C ARG A 8 11.23 15.95 -14.51
N GLY A 9 11.54 14.66 -14.48
CA GLY A 9 12.75 14.11 -13.85
C GLY A 9 12.76 14.16 -12.32
N SER A 10 11.61 14.50 -11.71
CA SER A 10 11.44 14.43 -10.26
C SER A 10 11.24 12.98 -9.80
N SER A 11 11.50 12.72 -8.51
CA SER A 11 11.13 11.46 -7.86
C SER A 11 9.66 11.11 -8.05
N SER A 12 8.76 12.10 -8.01
CA SER A 12 7.33 11.88 -8.26
C SER A 12 7.01 11.42 -9.68
N SER A 13 7.72 11.92 -10.69
CA SER A 13 7.55 11.42 -12.06
C SER A 13 8.04 9.96 -12.20
N PHE A 14 9.05 9.56 -11.43
CA PHE A 14 9.49 8.17 -11.40
C PHE A 14 8.50 7.27 -10.63
N MET A 15 7.90 7.76 -9.54
CA MET A 15 6.84 7.02 -8.84
C MET A 15 5.63 6.73 -9.75
N LEU A 16 5.25 7.66 -10.63
CA LEU A 16 4.21 7.41 -11.63
C LEU A 16 4.61 6.30 -12.63
N HIS A 17 5.86 6.29 -13.08
CA HIS A 17 6.36 5.24 -13.96
C HIS A 17 6.33 3.87 -13.26
N ARG A 18 6.82 3.81 -12.02
CA ARG A 18 6.73 2.59 -11.20
C ARG A 18 5.30 2.13 -11.03
N GLU A 19 4.36 3.06 -10.87
CA GLU A 19 2.95 2.73 -10.82
C GLU A 19 2.57 1.93 -12.08
N TYR A 20 2.84 2.46 -13.28
CA TYR A 20 2.62 1.73 -14.53
C TYR A 20 3.32 0.36 -14.60
N THR A 21 4.61 0.31 -14.27
CA THR A 21 5.43 -0.91 -14.34
C THR A 21 4.91 -1.99 -13.39
N MET A 22 4.52 -1.63 -12.16
CA MET A 22 3.92 -2.55 -11.20
C MET A 22 2.54 -3.02 -11.63
N SER A 23 1.71 -2.13 -12.21
CA SER A 23 0.41 -2.51 -12.76
C SER A 23 0.56 -3.60 -13.82
N LYS A 24 1.51 -3.45 -14.75
CA LYS A 24 1.79 -4.50 -15.75
C LYS A 24 2.11 -5.83 -15.10
N LEU A 25 3.02 -5.85 -14.12
CA LEU A 25 3.41 -7.07 -13.42
C LEU A 25 2.22 -7.75 -12.74
N ILE A 26 1.43 -6.98 -11.98
CA ILE A 26 0.27 -7.46 -11.21
C ILE A 26 -0.77 -8.10 -12.14
N HIS A 27 -1.01 -7.52 -13.32
CA HIS A 27 -2.05 -7.98 -14.23
C HIS A 27 -1.56 -9.04 -15.25
N GLN A 28 -0.26 -9.07 -15.57
CA GLN A 28 0.30 -10.12 -16.43
C GLN A 28 0.46 -11.45 -15.69
N SER A 29 0.83 -11.43 -14.41
CA SER A 29 0.99 -12.66 -13.60
C SER A 29 -0.32 -13.42 -13.37
N ALA A 30 -1.46 -12.74 -13.41
CA ALA A 30 -2.78 -13.34 -13.25
C ALA A 30 -3.30 -14.06 -14.51
N SER A 31 -2.63 -13.92 -15.65
CA SER A 31 -3.12 -14.39 -16.96
C SER A 31 -2.57 -15.78 -17.37
N SER A 32 -1.64 -16.34 -16.60
CA SER A 32 -0.98 -17.62 -16.91
C SER A 32 -1.79 -18.87 -16.54
N SER A 33 -3.01 -18.73 -16.01
CA SER A 33 -3.81 -19.85 -15.49
C SER A 33 -5.11 -20.17 -16.25
N SER A 34 -5.46 -19.47 -17.34
CA SER A 34 -6.69 -19.81 -18.09
C SER A 34 -6.54 -19.72 -19.61
N THR A 35 -6.87 -20.83 -20.26
CA THR A 35 -6.96 -21.01 -21.71
C THR A 35 -7.96 -20.03 -22.33
N GLY A 36 -7.47 -19.09 -23.16
CA GLY A 36 -8.27 -18.38 -24.17
C GLY A 36 -9.18 -17.25 -23.69
N GLY A 37 -9.15 -16.88 -22.42
CA GLY A 37 -9.85 -15.69 -21.91
C GLY A 37 -9.02 -14.42 -22.11
N GLU A 38 -9.66 -13.31 -22.45
CA GLU A 38 -9.05 -11.97 -22.42
C GLU A 38 -8.22 -11.78 -21.13
N ASN A 39 -7.04 -11.16 -21.23
CA ASN A 39 -6.16 -10.83 -20.09
C ASN A 39 -6.90 -9.93 -19.08
N LYS A 40 -7.69 -10.53 -18.17
CA LYS A 40 -8.51 -9.81 -17.19
C LYS A 40 -7.71 -9.24 -16.03
N GLY A 41 -6.46 -9.69 -15.85
CA GLY A 41 -5.58 -9.23 -14.77
C GLY A 41 -6.13 -9.52 -13.37
N HIS A 42 -5.35 -9.19 -12.32
CA HIS A 42 -5.85 -9.36 -10.96
C HIS A 42 -6.98 -8.36 -10.67
N PRO A 43 -8.19 -8.80 -10.27
CA PRO A 43 -9.38 -7.95 -10.23
C PRO A 43 -9.31 -6.87 -9.14
N LEU A 44 -8.61 -7.14 -8.04
CA LEU A 44 -8.52 -6.25 -6.88
C LEU A 44 -7.58 -5.05 -7.07
N PHE A 45 -6.76 -5.02 -8.11
CA PHE A 45 -5.86 -3.89 -8.36
C PHE A 45 -6.41 -2.99 -9.45
N MET A 46 -6.22 -1.69 -9.28
CA MET A 46 -6.48 -0.73 -10.35
C MET A 46 -5.49 -0.97 -11.49
N LYS A 47 -5.94 -0.89 -12.74
CA LYS A 47 -5.08 -0.95 -13.92
C LYS A 47 -4.57 0.44 -14.35
N VAL A 48 -3.27 0.55 -14.62
CA VAL A 48 -2.70 1.65 -15.42
C VAL A 48 -2.69 1.23 -16.88
N LEU A 49 -3.30 2.04 -17.73
CA LEU A 49 -3.50 1.80 -19.15
C LEU A 49 -2.34 2.33 -19.98
N GLU A 50 -1.86 3.54 -19.67
CA GLU A 50 -0.82 4.22 -20.46
C GLU A 50 0.18 4.95 -19.56
N ASP A 51 1.44 4.98 -20.01
CA ASP A 51 2.53 5.70 -19.37
C ASP A 51 3.03 6.83 -20.27
N HIS A 52 2.85 8.06 -19.80
CA HIS A 52 3.31 9.29 -20.43
C HIS A 52 4.34 10.00 -19.57
N THR A 53 5.13 9.23 -18.80
CA THR A 53 6.24 9.75 -18.02
C THR A 53 7.53 9.79 -18.84
N TYR A 54 8.53 10.50 -18.31
CA TYR A 54 9.88 10.52 -18.86
C TYR A 54 10.56 9.14 -18.90
N TYR A 55 10.01 8.16 -18.18
CA TYR A 55 10.59 6.83 -18.00
C TYR A 55 9.82 5.74 -18.76
N LYS A 56 8.87 6.06 -19.64
CA LYS A 56 7.99 5.07 -20.30
C LYS A 56 8.70 3.90 -21.00
N ASP A 57 9.95 4.12 -21.41
CA ASP A 57 10.79 3.14 -22.09
C ASP A 57 11.63 2.28 -21.13
N ASN A 58 11.61 2.61 -19.83
CA ASN A 58 12.22 1.79 -18.81
C ASN A 58 11.46 0.47 -18.67
N THR A 59 12.24 -0.59 -18.49
CA THR A 59 11.77 -1.95 -18.24
C THR A 59 11.68 -2.20 -16.74
N MET A 60 10.90 -3.22 -16.34
CA MET A 60 10.90 -3.73 -14.97
C MET A 60 12.31 -4.02 -14.45
N LYS A 61 13.20 -4.53 -15.32
CA LYS A 61 14.60 -4.79 -14.94
C LYS A 61 15.31 -3.50 -14.51
N GLN A 62 15.16 -2.43 -15.30
CA GLN A 62 15.75 -1.13 -15.00
C GLN A 62 15.16 -0.52 -13.72
N ASP A 63 13.86 -0.71 -13.48
CA ASP A 63 13.22 -0.30 -12.23
C ASP A 63 13.77 -1.04 -11.01
N LEU A 64 14.11 -2.32 -11.15
CA LEU A 64 14.76 -3.12 -10.10
C LEU A 64 16.22 -2.72 -9.90
N GLU A 65 16.97 -2.46 -10.97
CA GLU A 65 18.35 -1.93 -10.90
C GLU A 65 18.40 -0.58 -10.17
N CYS A 66 17.34 0.24 -10.27
CA CYS A 66 17.20 1.47 -9.51
C CYS A 66 17.00 1.25 -7.99
N GLN A 67 16.77 0.01 -7.54
CA GLN A 67 16.61 -0.34 -6.12
C GLN A 67 17.91 -0.83 -5.49
N GLU A 68 18.99 -0.95 -6.25
CA GLU A 68 20.29 -1.38 -5.74
C GLU A 68 20.91 -0.32 -4.80
N PRO A 69 21.69 -0.73 -3.78
CA PRO A 69 22.31 0.20 -2.83
C PRO A 69 23.29 1.18 -3.45
N ASP A 70 24.00 0.77 -4.50
CA ASP A 70 25.06 1.53 -5.17
C ASP A 70 24.54 2.39 -6.33
N PHE A 71 23.23 2.42 -6.57
CA PHE A 71 22.63 3.25 -7.60
C PHE A 71 22.93 4.74 -7.35
N LYS A 72 23.85 5.29 -8.15
CA LYS A 72 24.39 6.66 -8.00
C LYS A 72 23.44 7.78 -8.43
N GLY A 73 22.14 7.46 -8.55
CA GLY A 73 21.06 8.39 -8.83
C GLY A 73 20.75 8.56 -10.32
N TRP A 74 19.68 9.33 -10.56
CA TRP A 74 19.09 9.66 -11.87
C TRP A 74 20.02 10.40 -12.85
N LYS A 75 21.24 10.74 -12.42
CA LYS A 75 22.17 11.60 -13.16
C LYS A 75 22.85 10.80 -14.27
N GLY A 76 22.20 10.78 -15.45
CA GLY A 76 22.93 10.92 -16.70
C GLY A 76 23.15 9.69 -17.59
N ASN A 77 22.72 8.47 -17.21
CA ASN A 77 22.96 7.29 -18.05
C ASN A 77 21.73 6.61 -18.66
N TYR A 78 20.50 7.01 -18.29
CA TYR A 78 19.32 6.71 -19.10
C TYR A 78 19.27 7.71 -20.25
N LYS A 79 20.18 7.53 -21.23
CA LYS A 79 20.12 8.25 -22.51
C LYS A 79 18.83 7.83 -23.20
N LEU A 80 17.78 8.64 -23.07
CA LEU A 80 16.58 8.51 -23.88
C LEU A 80 16.66 9.42 -25.09
N ASP A 81 16.23 8.84 -26.20
CA ASP A 81 16.20 9.43 -27.52
C ASP A 81 15.39 10.73 -27.48
N LYS A 82 16.07 11.86 -27.69
CA LYS A 82 15.46 13.20 -27.66
C LYS A 82 14.43 13.40 -28.79
N THR A 83 14.29 12.43 -29.70
CA THR A 83 13.51 12.53 -30.94
C THR A 83 12.01 12.30 -30.76
N THR A 84 11.55 11.66 -29.68
CA THR A 84 10.13 11.25 -29.54
C THR A 84 9.22 12.28 -28.89
N TRP A 85 9.74 13.44 -28.45
CA TRP A 85 8.95 14.38 -27.63
C TRP A 85 8.83 15.75 -28.25
N LYS A 86 7.58 16.23 -28.35
CA LYS A 86 7.26 17.54 -28.92
C LYS A 86 7.75 18.66 -28.01
N PRO A 87 8.39 19.72 -28.56
CA PRO A 87 8.71 20.91 -27.79
C PRO A 87 7.46 21.47 -27.10
N GLY A 88 7.48 21.55 -25.75
CA GLY A 88 6.38 22.10 -24.95
C GLY A 88 5.78 21.15 -23.91
N GLU A 89 6.04 19.84 -24.00
CA GLU A 89 5.57 18.88 -23.00
C GLU A 89 6.37 18.97 -21.70
N LYS A 90 5.78 19.59 -20.67
CA LYS A 90 6.40 19.86 -19.36
C LYS A 90 5.95 18.92 -18.24
N VAL A 91 5.02 18.00 -18.52
CA VAL A 91 4.29 17.26 -17.49
C VAL A 91 4.38 15.76 -17.73
N CYS A 92 4.65 15.00 -16.68
CA CYS A 92 4.55 13.54 -16.68
C CYS A 92 3.20 13.12 -16.09
N TYR A 93 2.52 12.15 -16.73
CA TYR A 93 1.26 11.61 -16.26
C TYR A 93 1.11 10.13 -16.65
N ILE A 94 0.11 9.46 -16.07
CA ILE A 94 -0.33 8.12 -16.44
C ILE A 94 -1.83 8.13 -16.68
N ILE A 95 -2.33 7.24 -17.53
CA ILE A 95 -3.77 7.03 -17.73
C ILE A 95 -4.16 5.75 -16.99
N MET A 96 -5.16 5.83 -16.12
CA MET A 96 -5.64 4.72 -15.29
C MET A 96 -7.07 4.34 -15.68
N GLU A 97 -7.47 3.11 -15.37
CA GLU A 97 -8.86 2.69 -15.55
C GLU A 97 -9.82 3.59 -14.75
N TYR A 98 -11.01 3.79 -15.30
CA TYR A 98 -12.04 4.56 -14.61
C TYR A 98 -12.77 3.67 -13.61
N LEU A 99 -12.77 4.09 -12.34
CA LEU A 99 -13.45 3.39 -11.25
C LEU A 99 -14.77 4.08 -10.91
N GLN A 100 -15.88 3.37 -11.10
CA GLN A 100 -17.21 3.82 -10.72
C GLN A 100 -17.51 3.42 -9.27
N GLY A 101 -17.25 4.32 -8.34
CA GLY A 101 -17.40 4.07 -6.91
C GLY A 101 -16.89 5.23 -6.07
N HIS A 102 -16.37 4.93 -4.88
CA HIS A 102 -15.95 5.96 -3.94
C HIS A 102 -14.64 5.60 -3.23
N ARG A 103 -13.79 6.61 -3.01
CA ARG A 103 -12.63 6.46 -2.11
C ARG A 103 -13.12 6.08 -0.72
N MET A 104 -12.48 5.09 -0.11
CA MET A 104 -12.82 4.65 1.23
C MET A 104 -12.50 5.72 2.28
N ARG A 105 -11.44 6.51 2.04
CA ARG A 105 -11.18 7.71 2.83
C ARG A 105 -11.96 8.91 2.30
N GLY A 106 -13.11 9.21 2.87
CA GLY A 106 -13.88 10.40 2.50
C GLY A 106 -15.09 10.67 3.40
N LYS A 107 -15.49 11.95 3.49
CA LYS A 107 -16.63 12.40 4.32
C LYS A 107 -17.97 11.76 3.96
N LYS A 108 -18.12 11.13 2.78
CA LYS A 108 -19.40 10.64 2.26
C LYS A 108 -19.73 9.18 2.61
N LEU A 109 -18.97 8.52 3.50
CA LEU A 109 -19.37 7.24 4.09
C LEU A 109 -20.11 7.51 5.41
N ASP A 110 -21.13 8.37 5.36
CA ASP A 110 -21.85 8.89 6.54
C ASP A 110 -22.55 7.79 7.35
N HIS A 111 -22.69 6.59 6.80
CA HIS A 111 -23.29 5.42 7.46
C HIS A 111 -22.28 4.32 7.83
N GLY A 112 -20.99 4.51 7.56
CA GLY A 112 -19.97 3.47 7.74
C GLY A 112 -20.19 2.24 6.86
N PHE A 113 -19.34 1.23 7.00
CA PHE A 113 -19.54 -0.08 6.40
C PHE A 113 -20.25 -1.01 7.40
N ASN A 114 -21.18 -1.82 6.92
CA ASN A 114 -21.77 -2.86 7.76
C ASN A 114 -20.78 -4.02 7.98
N LEU A 115 -21.10 -4.94 8.90
CA LEU A 115 -20.19 -6.03 9.27
C LEU A 115 -19.82 -6.93 8.08
N GLN A 116 -20.77 -7.25 7.19
CA GLN A 116 -20.52 -8.07 6.03
C GLN A 116 -19.56 -7.39 5.05
N GLN A 117 -19.77 -6.10 4.79
CA GLN A 117 -18.87 -5.30 3.95
C GLN A 117 -17.46 -5.23 4.53
N ILE A 118 -17.34 -5.03 5.85
CA ILE A 118 -16.03 -5.01 6.51
C ILE A 118 -15.34 -6.37 6.34
N ARG A 119 -16.03 -7.49 6.58
CA ARG A 119 -15.46 -8.83 6.36
C ARG A 119 -15.00 -9.03 4.92
N GLN A 120 -15.79 -8.56 3.96
CA GLN A 120 -15.41 -8.66 2.55
C GLN A 120 -14.16 -7.83 2.23
N ILE A 121 -14.14 -6.56 2.65
CA ILE A 121 -12.98 -5.67 2.49
C ILE A 121 -11.73 -6.31 3.10
N MET A 122 -11.87 -6.94 4.28
CA MET A 122 -10.78 -7.64 4.95
C MET A 122 -10.19 -8.76 4.11
N VAL A 123 -11.04 -9.67 3.64
CA VAL A 123 -10.65 -10.80 2.81
C VAL A 123 -9.98 -10.30 1.52
N GLU A 124 -10.62 -9.37 0.81
CA GLU A 124 -10.07 -8.84 -0.44
C GLU A 124 -8.74 -8.09 -0.23
N CYS A 125 -8.57 -7.39 0.89
CA CYS A 125 -7.29 -6.77 1.23
C CYS A 125 -6.20 -7.82 1.49
N ALA A 126 -6.53 -8.90 2.21
CA ALA A 126 -5.60 -9.97 2.51
C ALA A 126 -5.21 -10.74 1.23
N GLU A 127 -6.18 -11.06 0.37
CA GLU A 127 -5.94 -11.65 -0.95
C GLU A 127 -5.06 -10.76 -1.83
N GLY A 128 -5.32 -9.45 -1.85
CA GLY A 128 -4.50 -8.48 -2.59
C GLY A 128 -3.06 -8.48 -2.10
N LEU A 129 -2.84 -8.39 -0.79
CA LEU A 129 -1.49 -8.44 -0.21
C LEU A 129 -0.79 -9.78 -0.47
N GLN A 130 -1.52 -10.90 -0.37
CA GLN A 130 -1.00 -12.23 -0.69
C GLN A 130 -0.58 -12.32 -2.16
N HIS A 131 -1.39 -11.79 -3.09
CA HIS A 131 -1.03 -11.71 -4.50
C HIS A 131 0.28 -10.96 -4.70
N LEU A 132 0.41 -9.74 -4.14
CA LEU A 132 1.64 -8.95 -4.24
C LEU A 132 2.86 -9.73 -3.72
N GLN A 133 2.71 -10.39 -2.58
CA GLN A 133 3.81 -11.12 -1.95
C GLN A 133 4.21 -12.38 -2.74
N SER A 134 3.29 -12.95 -3.52
CA SER A 134 3.54 -14.06 -4.42
C SER A 134 4.22 -13.66 -5.74
N LEU A 135 4.21 -12.37 -6.10
CA LEU A 135 4.84 -11.89 -7.32
C LEU A 135 6.35 -12.03 -7.24
N VAL A 136 6.92 -12.80 -8.15
CA VAL A 136 8.37 -12.92 -8.33
C VAL A 136 8.74 -12.47 -9.74
N PRO A 137 9.59 -11.45 -9.90
CA PRO A 137 10.12 -11.09 -11.22
C PRO A 137 10.92 -12.27 -11.80
N GLU A 138 10.70 -12.62 -13.07
CA GLU A 138 11.32 -13.78 -13.73
C GLU A 138 12.86 -13.85 -13.59
N LYS A 139 13.52 -12.70 -13.46
CA LYS A 139 14.99 -12.57 -13.45
C LYS A 139 15.59 -12.32 -12.08
N MET A 140 14.80 -12.40 -11.00
CA MET A 140 15.29 -12.21 -9.63
C MET A 140 15.61 -13.55 -8.97
N PRO A 141 16.73 -13.67 -8.23
CA PRO A 141 16.99 -14.85 -7.42
C PRO A 141 15.87 -15.01 -6.40
N ARG A 142 15.18 -16.15 -6.45
CA ARG A 142 14.18 -16.52 -5.45
C ARG A 142 14.90 -16.78 -4.15
N THR A 143 15.00 -15.75 -3.32
CA THR A 143 15.31 -15.96 -1.91
C THR A 143 14.01 -16.30 -1.19
N PRO A 144 14.01 -17.24 -0.23
CA PRO A 144 12.79 -17.61 0.52
C PRO A 144 12.09 -16.45 1.22
N SER A 145 12.77 -15.31 1.35
CA SER A 145 12.26 -14.15 2.07
C SER A 145 11.91 -12.97 1.17
N SER A 146 12.18 -12.99 -0.15
CA SER A 146 11.94 -11.84 -1.02
C SER A 146 10.51 -11.76 -1.53
N CYS A 147 9.91 -10.57 -1.49
CA CYS A 147 8.53 -10.32 -1.95
C CYS A 147 8.34 -8.86 -2.35
N PHE A 148 7.24 -8.52 -3.03
CA PHE A 148 6.86 -7.11 -3.14
C PHE A 148 6.12 -6.64 -1.88
N VAL A 149 6.44 -5.41 -1.46
CA VAL A 149 5.76 -4.73 -0.36
C VAL A 149 5.16 -3.41 -0.87
N HIS A 150 3.91 -3.13 -0.49
CA HIS A 150 3.13 -1.98 -0.94
C HIS A 150 3.61 -0.67 -0.32
N ARG A 151 3.90 -0.67 0.98
CA ARG A 151 4.42 0.48 1.75
C ARG A 151 3.53 1.70 1.91
N ASP A 152 2.36 1.70 1.30
CA ASP A 152 1.32 2.73 1.51
C ASP A 152 -0.07 2.09 1.53
N PHE A 153 -0.18 0.92 2.18
CA PHE A 153 -1.44 0.17 2.25
C PHE A 153 -2.37 0.74 3.33
N ARG A 154 -3.35 1.56 2.93
CA ARG A 154 -4.22 2.32 3.86
C ARG A 154 -5.56 2.69 3.21
N MET A 155 -6.56 3.12 3.99
CA MET A 155 -7.88 3.52 3.45
C MET A 155 -7.82 4.58 2.34
N ALA A 156 -6.78 5.44 2.33
CA ALA A 156 -6.62 6.46 1.29
C ALA A 156 -6.37 5.87 -0.11
N ASN A 157 -5.78 4.68 -0.15
CA ASN A 157 -5.37 3.97 -1.36
C ASN A 157 -6.29 2.79 -1.66
N LEU A 158 -7.50 2.80 -1.09
CA LEU A 158 -8.55 1.85 -1.38
C LEU A 158 -9.78 2.58 -1.94
N PHE A 159 -10.42 1.93 -2.90
CA PHE A 159 -11.61 2.43 -3.57
C PHE A 159 -12.70 1.37 -3.51
N TRP A 160 -13.89 1.74 -3.04
CA TRP A 160 -15.04 0.85 -2.93
C TRP A 160 -15.90 0.95 -4.19
N MET A 161 -16.12 -0.18 -4.86
CA MET A 161 -16.86 -0.33 -6.12
C MET A 161 -18.32 -0.76 -5.91
N GLY A 162 -18.90 -0.49 -4.74
CA GLY A 162 -20.32 -0.75 -4.46
C GLY A 162 -21.22 0.48 -4.64
N SER A 163 -22.49 0.24 -4.96
CA SER A 163 -23.52 1.29 -5.04
C SER A 163 -23.90 1.80 -3.65
N LYS A 164 -24.13 3.11 -3.52
CA LYS A 164 -24.66 3.74 -2.30
C LYS A 164 -26.17 3.60 -2.14
N SER A 165 -26.90 3.32 -3.22
CA SER A 165 -28.32 3.68 -3.31
C SER A 165 -29.29 2.56 -2.95
N ARG A 166 -28.85 1.32 -2.71
CA ARG A 166 -29.74 0.20 -2.37
C ARG A 166 -29.05 -0.76 -1.40
N GLU A 167 -29.69 -1.05 -0.26
CA GLU A 167 -29.22 -2.06 0.70
C GLU A 167 -29.02 -3.44 0.05
N HIS A 168 -29.74 -3.73 -1.04
CA HIS A 168 -29.56 -4.96 -1.83
C HIS A 168 -28.30 -4.97 -2.73
N ASP A 169 -27.75 -3.82 -3.12
CA ASP A 169 -26.51 -3.74 -3.93
C ASP A 169 -25.25 -3.67 -3.05
N ALA A 170 -25.42 -3.45 -1.74
CA ALA A 170 -24.34 -3.41 -0.76
C ALA A 170 -23.59 -4.74 -0.64
N ALA A 171 -24.22 -5.85 -1.04
CA ALA A 171 -23.65 -7.20 -1.06
C ALA A 171 -22.74 -7.48 -2.28
N ASN A 172 -22.71 -6.60 -3.28
CA ASN A 172 -21.96 -6.79 -4.53
C ASN A 172 -20.79 -5.80 -4.71
N GLY A 173 -20.51 -4.96 -3.70
CA GLY A 173 -19.36 -4.07 -3.77
C GLY A 173 -18.05 -4.85 -3.56
N HIS A 174 -16.95 -4.37 -4.11
CA HIS A 174 -15.60 -4.91 -3.92
C HIS A 174 -14.61 -3.74 -3.83
N ILE A 175 -13.38 -4.00 -3.39
CA ILE A 175 -12.33 -2.99 -3.36
C ILE A 175 -11.51 -2.98 -4.64
N LYS A 176 -10.91 -1.82 -4.90
CA LYS A 176 -9.77 -1.63 -5.79
C LYS A 176 -8.63 -1.01 -5.00
N ILE A 177 -7.49 -1.69 -5.00
CA ILE A 177 -6.22 -1.25 -4.42
C ILE A 177 -5.53 -0.33 -5.43
N LEU A 178 -5.12 0.85 -4.95
CA LEU A 178 -4.55 1.94 -5.73
C LEU A 178 -3.12 2.25 -5.29
N ASP A 179 -2.43 3.10 -6.05
CA ASP A 179 -1.20 3.80 -5.64
C ASP A 179 -0.05 2.86 -5.22
N TYR A 180 0.44 2.11 -6.20
CA TYR A 180 1.59 1.22 -6.06
C TYR A 180 2.91 1.88 -6.51
N GLY A 181 2.96 3.20 -6.66
CA GLY A 181 4.19 3.92 -7.03
C GLY A 181 5.32 3.81 -5.99
N LEU A 182 4.97 3.49 -4.74
CA LEU A 182 5.90 3.22 -3.65
C LEU A 182 6.23 1.73 -3.48
N MET A 183 5.62 0.82 -4.23
CA MET A 183 5.89 -0.62 -4.10
C MET A 183 7.36 -0.94 -4.36
N VAL A 184 8.02 -1.71 -3.49
CA VAL A 184 9.43 -2.10 -3.63
C VAL A 184 9.58 -3.61 -3.57
N PHE A 185 10.58 -4.15 -4.27
CA PHE A 185 10.95 -5.54 -4.13
C PHE A 185 11.83 -5.68 -2.88
N ALA A 186 11.24 -6.24 -1.83
CA ALA A 186 11.87 -6.36 -0.54
C ALA A 186 12.84 -7.54 -0.50
N ASN A 187 14.09 -7.25 -0.16
CA ASN A 187 15.16 -8.19 0.06
C ASN A 187 16.17 -7.61 1.07
N SER A 188 17.23 -8.35 1.38
CA SER A 188 18.23 -7.91 2.37
C SER A 188 18.98 -6.64 1.93
N GLN A 189 19.10 -6.40 0.62
CA GLN A 189 19.76 -5.22 0.08
C GLN A 189 18.84 -3.99 0.19
N THR A 190 17.54 -4.14 -0.02
CA THR A 190 16.57 -3.03 0.00
C THR A 190 16.08 -2.69 1.41
N GLU A 191 16.26 -3.58 2.40
CA GLU A 191 15.86 -3.38 3.79
C GLU A 191 16.43 -2.08 4.37
N ASN A 192 17.74 -1.83 4.23
CA ASN A 192 18.41 -0.65 4.79
C ASN A 192 18.92 0.33 3.71
N ASN A 193 18.36 0.26 2.50
CA ASN A 193 18.82 1.09 1.39
C ASN A 193 18.20 2.50 1.43
N PHE A 194 19.06 3.51 1.55
CA PHE A 194 18.69 4.94 1.58
C PHE A 194 18.67 5.60 0.20
N ASN A 195 18.77 4.82 -0.87
CA ASN A 195 18.65 5.31 -2.23
C ASN A 195 17.30 6.04 -2.41
N SER A 196 17.38 7.30 -2.86
CA SER A 196 16.24 8.19 -3.10
C SER A 196 15.15 7.62 -4.03
N ALA A 197 15.47 6.63 -4.87
CA ALA A 197 14.51 5.97 -5.76
C ALA A 197 13.53 5.06 -5.00
N ILE A 198 13.97 4.48 -3.88
CA ILE A 198 13.16 3.57 -3.08
C ILE A 198 12.92 4.05 -1.66
N HIS A 199 13.69 5.00 -1.15
CA HIS A 199 13.47 5.57 0.17
C HIS A 199 12.06 6.20 0.25
N MET A 200 11.38 6.06 1.39
CA MET A 200 10.06 6.68 1.60
C MET A 200 10.24 8.12 2.10
N PRO A 201 10.16 9.15 1.23
CA PRO A 201 10.63 10.51 1.55
C PRO A 201 9.82 11.20 2.65
N ASN A 202 8.64 10.70 2.97
CA ASN A 202 7.74 11.27 3.97
C ASN A 202 7.48 10.32 5.15
N ALA A 203 8.20 9.20 5.24
CA ALA A 203 8.01 8.23 6.31
C ALA A 203 8.50 8.79 7.63
N CYS A 204 7.55 9.08 8.51
CA CYS A 204 7.78 9.67 9.80
C CYS A 204 6.78 9.12 10.81
N PHE A 205 7.03 9.39 12.09
CA PHE A 205 6.16 8.95 13.18
C PHE A 205 4.74 9.52 13.11
N ASP A 206 4.50 10.53 12.27
CA ASP A 206 3.15 11.06 12.03
C ASP A 206 2.33 10.15 11.09
N ASN A 207 2.97 9.21 10.40
CA ASN A 207 2.29 8.21 9.58
C ASN A 207 1.85 7.03 10.46
N TYR A 208 0.67 7.16 11.06
CA TYR A 208 0.07 6.12 11.92
C TYR A 208 -0.12 4.75 11.24
N TRP A 209 -0.06 4.67 9.91
CA TRP A 209 -0.16 3.43 9.14
C TRP A 209 1.19 2.76 8.90
N LEU A 210 2.30 3.40 9.25
CA LEU A 210 3.64 2.83 9.15
C LEU A 210 4.13 2.39 10.53
N PRO A 211 4.83 1.24 10.61
CA PRO A 211 5.43 0.80 11.86
C PRO A 211 6.73 1.57 12.16
N GLU A 212 7.19 1.55 13.41
CA GLU A 212 8.36 2.30 13.87
C GLU A 212 9.64 1.96 13.07
N GLU A 213 9.83 0.71 12.66
CA GLU A 213 11.00 0.33 11.86
C GLU A 213 11.06 1.02 10.49
N ALA A 214 9.93 1.51 9.97
CA ALA A 214 9.84 2.26 8.73
C ALA A 214 9.87 3.79 8.93
N CYS A 215 9.76 4.26 10.19
CA CYS A 215 9.71 5.66 10.58
C CYS A 215 11.04 6.03 11.29
N GLY A 216 11.99 6.64 10.57
CA GLY A 216 13.34 6.83 11.12
C GLY A 216 13.44 7.94 12.19
N VAL A 217 13.79 7.61 13.44
CA VAL A 217 14.45 8.58 14.37
C VAL A 217 15.98 8.57 14.18
N SER A 218 16.55 7.52 13.58
CA SER A 218 18.01 7.29 13.63
C SER A 218 18.58 6.49 12.45
N ARG A 219 18.18 6.76 11.20
CA ARG A 219 18.62 5.99 10.00
C ARG A 219 18.27 4.49 10.09
N LYS A 220 17.01 4.16 10.38
CA LYS A 220 16.50 2.79 10.23
C LYS A 220 15.84 2.67 8.85
N GLY A 221 15.96 1.51 8.23
CA GLY A 221 15.73 1.24 6.81
C GLY A 221 14.30 1.45 6.28
N ASN A 222 13.99 0.86 5.13
CA ASN A 222 12.68 0.91 4.47
C ASN A 222 11.63 0.01 5.14
N PHE A 223 12.07 -1.08 5.77
CA PHE A 223 11.28 -2.10 6.47
C PHE A 223 12.24 -3.00 7.26
N LYS A 224 11.73 -4.05 7.92
CA LYS A 224 12.54 -5.06 8.61
C LYS A 224 12.00 -6.47 8.34
N SER A 225 12.88 -7.47 8.30
CA SER A 225 12.48 -8.87 8.16
C SER A 225 11.57 -9.34 9.33
N PRO A 226 10.51 -10.13 9.07
CA PRO A 226 10.07 -10.62 7.77
C PRO A 226 9.47 -9.50 6.91
N TYR A 227 9.82 -9.42 5.62
CA TYR A 227 9.53 -8.23 4.82
C TYR A 227 8.04 -7.95 4.62
N THR A 228 7.21 -8.99 4.67
CA THR A 228 5.74 -8.88 4.64
C THR A 228 5.18 -8.10 5.83
N ALA A 229 5.89 -8.05 6.96
CA ALA A 229 5.43 -7.50 8.22
C ALA A 229 5.00 -6.03 8.15
N LEU A 230 5.58 -5.23 7.25
CA LEU A 230 5.21 -3.82 7.10
C LEU A 230 3.77 -3.67 6.60
N ASP A 231 3.42 -4.40 5.54
CA ASP A 231 2.06 -4.37 4.99
C ASP A 231 1.07 -5.05 5.95
N ILE A 232 1.50 -6.06 6.71
CA ILE A 232 0.67 -6.67 7.78
C ILE A 232 0.32 -5.65 8.86
N PHE A 233 1.28 -4.82 9.28
CA PHE A 233 1.01 -3.73 10.22
C PHE A 233 0.00 -2.74 9.64
N SER A 234 0.24 -2.32 8.40
CA SER A 234 -0.62 -1.38 7.69
C SER A 234 -2.05 -1.92 7.52
N TYR A 235 -2.19 -3.23 7.24
CA TYR A 235 -3.45 -3.95 7.22
C TYR A 235 -4.14 -3.92 8.59
N GLY A 236 -3.43 -4.24 9.68
CA GLY A 236 -3.99 -4.13 11.04
C GLY A 236 -4.50 -2.73 11.38
N VAL A 237 -3.78 -1.69 10.93
CA VAL A 237 -4.23 -0.30 11.06
C VAL A 237 -5.48 -0.03 10.24
N LEU A 238 -5.53 -0.48 8.98
CA LEU A 238 -6.72 -0.38 8.13
C LEU A 238 -7.95 -1.00 8.82
N LEU A 239 -7.80 -2.17 9.45
CA LEU A 239 -8.89 -2.81 10.19
C LEU A 239 -9.40 -1.96 11.34
N MET A 240 -8.51 -1.31 12.09
CA MET A 240 -8.90 -0.34 13.12
C MET A 240 -9.73 0.81 12.51
N GLU A 241 -9.32 1.31 11.34
CA GLU A 241 -10.04 2.40 10.67
C GLU A 241 -11.45 1.98 10.24
N LEU A 242 -11.60 0.77 9.72
CA LEU A 242 -12.90 0.21 9.29
C LEU A 242 -13.86 0.00 10.46
N MET A 243 -13.35 -0.50 11.59
CA MET A 243 -14.15 -0.69 12.80
C MET A 243 -14.51 0.63 13.48
N HIS A 244 -13.73 1.71 13.26
CA HIS A 244 -13.88 2.99 13.95
C HIS A 244 -13.72 4.21 13.04
N PRO A 245 -14.60 4.40 12.04
CA PRO A 245 -14.47 5.45 11.03
C PRO A 245 -14.45 6.87 11.63
N ASN A 246 -15.14 7.08 12.75
CA ASN A 246 -15.23 8.37 13.44
C ASN A 246 -13.98 8.72 14.27
N ARG A 247 -13.14 7.74 14.63
CA ARG A 247 -11.90 7.97 15.40
C ARG A 247 -10.72 8.39 14.53
N VAL A 248 -10.86 8.27 13.21
CA VAL A 248 -9.80 8.64 12.27
C VAL A 248 -9.54 10.14 12.22
N GLN A 249 -10.58 10.95 12.44
CA GLN A 249 -10.43 12.40 12.55
C GLN A 249 -9.69 12.82 13.84
N THR A 250 -9.75 11.99 14.88
CA THR A 250 -8.99 12.17 16.11
C THR A 250 -7.49 11.91 15.91
N PHE A 251 -7.12 11.09 14.90
CA PHE A 251 -5.71 10.89 14.48
C PHE A 251 -5.07 12.13 13.84
N LYS A 252 -5.87 13.08 13.32
CA LYS A 252 -5.37 14.30 12.65
C LYS A 252 -5.28 15.54 13.55
N LYS A 253 -6.01 15.60 14.67
CA LYS A 253 -6.22 16.85 15.43
C LYS A 253 -5.26 17.10 16.60
N ASN A 254 -4.34 16.19 16.91
CA ASN A 254 -3.54 16.25 18.15
C ASN A 254 -2.01 16.32 17.95
N THR A 255 -1.54 16.79 16.80
CA THR A 255 -0.12 16.73 16.40
C THR A 255 0.62 18.07 16.46
N ASP A 256 0.17 19.10 17.19
CA ASP A 256 0.88 20.40 17.18
C ASP A 256 2.16 20.45 18.07
N SER A 257 2.52 19.38 18.80
CA SER A 257 3.83 19.29 19.46
C SER A 257 4.42 17.87 19.46
N GLU A 258 5.75 17.79 19.38
CA GLU A 258 6.52 16.53 19.33
C GLU A 258 6.26 15.63 20.55
N ASP A 259 6.10 16.21 21.74
CA ASP A 259 5.73 15.48 22.96
C ASP A 259 4.29 14.95 22.93
N ARG A 260 3.35 15.69 22.34
CA ARG A 260 1.97 15.20 22.16
C ARG A 260 1.88 14.15 21.05
N ARG A 261 2.73 14.23 20.02
CA ARG A 261 2.90 13.18 18.99
C ARG A 261 3.48 11.90 19.57
N LYS A 262 4.56 11.97 20.35
CA LYS A 262 5.10 10.82 21.09
C LYS A 262 4.10 10.27 22.08
N LYS A 263 3.34 11.12 22.79
CA LYS A 263 2.27 10.70 23.70
C LYS A 263 1.05 10.16 22.96
N PHE A 264 0.81 10.56 21.71
CA PHE A 264 -0.29 10.09 20.88
C PHE A 264 0.03 8.78 20.18
N MET A 265 1.24 8.62 19.64
CA MET A 265 1.73 7.35 19.13
C MET A 265 1.97 6.39 20.28
N ASN A 266 2.56 6.82 21.40
CA ASN A 266 2.46 6.05 22.62
C ASN A 266 1.01 5.83 22.98
N GLU A 267 0.06 6.75 22.91
CA GLU A 267 -1.33 6.42 23.19
C GLU A 267 -1.93 5.45 22.18
N ILE A 268 -1.64 5.46 20.89
CA ILE A 268 -2.13 4.48 19.92
C ILE A 268 -1.45 3.15 20.19
N TYR A 269 -0.12 3.11 20.22
CA TYR A 269 0.65 1.92 20.55
C TYR A 269 0.34 1.40 21.94
N THR A 270 0.11 2.23 22.96
CA THR A 270 -0.24 1.90 24.37
C THR A 270 -1.75 1.67 24.55
N ARG A 271 -2.62 2.20 23.69
CA ARG A 271 -4.04 1.82 23.62
C ARG A 271 -4.19 0.46 22.93
N ILE A 272 -3.35 0.20 21.91
CA ILE A 272 -3.18 -1.12 21.27
C ILE A 272 -2.48 -2.10 22.24
N ARG A 273 -1.50 -1.65 23.06
CA ARG A 273 -0.60 -2.49 23.87
C ARG A 273 -0.94 -2.61 25.37
N ASN A 274 -1.51 -1.59 26.01
CA ASN A 274 -1.66 -1.50 27.49
C ASN A 274 -3.08 -1.13 27.99
N ARG A 275 -4.10 -0.97 27.12
CA ARG A 275 -5.51 -0.96 27.56
C ARG A 275 -6.20 -2.25 27.14
N ASP A 276 -5.68 -3.35 27.68
CA ASP A 276 -6.18 -4.71 27.51
C ASP A 276 -7.65 -4.90 27.95
N GLY A 277 -8.25 -3.96 28.69
CA GLY A 277 -9.60 -4.13 29.25
C GLY A 277 -10.73 -3.37 28.55
N TYR A 278 -10.48 -2.17 27.99
CA TYR A 278 -11.56 -1.29 27.52
C TYR A 278 -11.72 -1.30 26.00
N LEU A 279 -10.61 -1.25 25.26
CA LEU A 279 -10.66 -1.37 23.81
C LEU A 279 -11.06 -2.79 23.43
N LEU A 280 -10.65 -3.82 24.18
CA LEU A 280 -11.05 -5.20 23.93
C LEU A 280 -12.48 -5.56 24.34
N LYS A 281 -13.10 -4.83 25.26
CA LYS A 281 -14.53 -5.04 25.51
C LYS A 281 -15.38 -4.55 24.34
N THR A 282 -15.07 -3.40 23.74
CA THR A 282 -15.80 -2.88 22.56
C THR A 282 -15.30 -3.45 21.22
N HIS A 283 -13.98 -3.61 21.06
CA HIS A 283 -13.35 -4.14 19.85
C HIS A 283 -13.38 -5.65 19.83
N GLY A 284 -13.32 -6.33 20.98
CA GLY A 284 -13.44 -7.80 21.02
C GLY A 284 -14.80 -8.25 20.53
N VAL A 285 -15.87 -7.47 20.74
CA VAL A 285 -17.18 -7.77 20.15
C VAL A 285 -17.15 -7.64 18.63
N MET A 286 -16.59 -6.54 18.08
CA MET A 286 -16.53 -6.33 16.63
C MET A 286 -15.51 -7.24 15.95
N ALA A 287 -14.31 -7.42 16.50
CA ALA A 287 -13.30 -8.35 16.03
C ALA A 287 -13.80 -9.79 16.08
N LYS A 288 -14.44 -10.22 17.18
CA LYS A 288 -15.10 -11.53 17.26
C LYS A 288 -16.23 -11.65 16.23
N ALA A 289 -17.00 -10.58 16.03
CA ALA A 289 -18.01 -10.53 14.97
C ALA A 289 -17.36 -10.59 13.58
N LEU A 290 -16.13 -10.11 13.38
CA LEU A 290 -15.37 -10.25 12.15
C LEU A 290 -14.64 -11.60 12.03
N GLY A 291 -14.78 -12.49 13.01
CA GLY A 291 -14.07 -13.78 13.05
C GLY A 291 -12.59 -13.66 13.45
N LEU A 292 -12.12 -12.46 13.81
CA LEU A 292 -10.76 -12.23 14.27
C LEU A 292 -10.67 -12.49 15.77
N GLY A 293 -9.85 -13.47 16.13
CA GLY A 293 -9.40 -13.61 17.51
C GLY A 293 -8.66 -12.35 17.96
N GLU A 294 -8.92 -11.88 19.18
CA GLU A 294 -8.22 -10.74 19.79
C GLU A 294 -6.68 -10.87 19.67
N LYS A 295 -6.17 -12.09 19.82
CA LYS A 295 -4.75 -12.40 19.70
C LYS A 295 -4.21 -12.13 18.30
N ILE A 296 -4.98 -12.39 17.25
CA ILE A 296 -4.56 -12.14 15.86
C ILE A 296 -4.44 -10.64 15.65
N PHE A 297 -5.46 -9.88 16.06
CA PHE A 297 -5.46 -8.43 15.90
C PHE A 297 -4.27 -7.74 16.56
N LYS A 298 -3.97 -8.12 17.81
CA LYS A 298 -2.79 -7.63 18.55
C LYS A 298 -1.49 -7.92 17.80
N ARG A 299 -1.38 -9.11 17.22
CA ARG A 299 -0.19 -9.52 16.46
C ARG A 299 -0.05 -8.76 15.15
N LEU A 300 -1.13 -8.38 14.46
CA LEU A 300 -1.04 -7.59 13.22
C LEU A 300 -0.28 -6.29 13.43
N THR A 301 -0.51 -5.62 14.56
CA THR A 301 0.09 -4.32 14.89
C THR A 301 1.23 -4.43 15.90
N ASP A 302 1.88 -5.59 16.04
CA ASP A 302 2.98 -5.76 17.00
C ASP A 302 4.17 -4.87 16.62
N SER A 303 4.85 -4.30 17.63
CA SER A 303 6.09 -3.53 17.43
C SER A 303 7.24 -4.38 16.91
N ASP A 304 7.23 -5.69 17.16
CA ASP A 304 8.22 -6.63 16.65
C ASP A 304 7.71 -7.28 15.35
N PRO A 305 8.33 -6.99 14.19
CA PRO A 305 7.95 -7.57 12.90
C PRO A 305 7.86 -9.10 12.92
N ALA A 306 8.72 -9.78 13.69
CA ALA A 306 8.76 -11.24 13.77
C ALA A 306 7.54 -11.85 14.48
N LYS A 307 6.78 -11.06 15.23
CA LYS A 307 5.57 -11.53 15.94
C LYS A 307 4.31 -11.39 15.10
N ARG A 308 4.36 -10.59 14.03
CA ARG A 308 3.24 -10.38 13.11
C ARG A 308 2.97 -11.68 12.34
N PRO A 309 1.69 -12.02 12.10
CA PRO A 309 1.36 -13.23 11.36
C PRO A 309 1.71 -13.05 9.87
N ASP A 310 1.93 -14.16 9.18
CA ASP A 310 1.93 -14.16 7.72
C ASP A 310 0.52 -13.87 7.18
N ILE A 311 0.42 -13.22 6.01
CA ILE A 311 -0.88 -12.87 5.41
C ILE A 311 -1.73 -14.13 5.13
N SER A 312 -1.08 -15.26 4.86
CA SER A 312 -1.75 -16.55 4.61
C SER A 312 -2.55 -17.07 5.81
N TYR A 313 -2.33 -16.56 7.02
CA TYR A 313 -3.15 -16.89 8.20
C TYR A 313 -4.42 -16.03 8.31
N LEU A 314 -4.62 -15.07 7.39
CA LEU A 314 -5.73 -14.10 7.42
C LEU A 314 -6.74 -14.29 6.29
N VAL A 315 -6.46 -15.18 5.34
CA VAL A 315 -7.35 -15.64 4.25
C VAL A 315 -7.91 -16.99 4.65
#